data_AF-A0A1Y5F6D5-F1
#
_entry.id   AF-A0A1Y5F6D5-F1
#
_cell.length_a   1.000
_cell.length_b   1.000
_cell.length_c   1.000
_cell.angle_alpha   90.00
_cell.angle_beta   90.00
_cell.angle_gamma   90.00
#
_symmetry.space_group_name_H-M   'P 1'
#
loop_
_entity.id
_entity.type
_entity.pdbx_description
1 polymer ?
#
loop_
_entity_poly.entity_id
_entity_poly.type
_entity_poly.pdbx_seq_one_letter_code
_entity_poly.pdbx_strand_id
1 'polypeptide(L)'
;MRKLLLLLLTLVTASSIAWETDNFTSRRKILKASEEEKNSNLFNLNDEMNKKMLQVIEGVNDDYDCQEDMARIKKGKVPRIYSHIDDVLGGTHAAIEEFAEEGGAKLYDHSRAWLAKENIYSKNYGLQGSFNLNGHVIGPDKLGHFVDQGFDLMEVMIEKGINKEGFFASMEESNDLENGFYGISSSGVKSYGDMAANFSGLSFYYNLLFGANPQLKCDSRTKKYTMDYDFDWSDYVDDSWDEGVNCSFFYKVDNPFTGRTSRFNIKKTDEGDHLQKYLQGLRPPMACPSELNKCKTVSKRNCANYFTSPQCLRKVVTYNKCRVNSLTSVLKVTRNTNSPYKYNRDQSNGGSHESNSLFNK
;
A
#
# COMPACT_ATOMS: atom_id res chain seq x y z
N MET A 1 30.97 36.19 -23.81
CA MET A 1 31.40 36.02 -22.40
C MET A 1 30.18 36.07 -21.51
N ARG A 2 29.94 35.01 -20.73
CA ARG A 2 29.25 34.91 -19.42
C ARG A 2 27.91 35.65 -19.23
N LYS A 3 26.86 35.12 -18.60
CA LYS A 3 26.42 33.86 -17.94
C LYS A 3 24.96 34.19 -17.58
N LEU A 4 23.96 33.39 -17.97
CA LEU A 4 23.36 32.29 -17.17
C LEU A 4 22.80 32.74 -15.80
N LEU A 5 21.58 32.27 -15.47
CA LEU A 5 20.68 32.50 -14.31
C LEU A 5 19.59 33.55 -14.58
N LEU A 6 18.28 33.31 -14.44
CA LEU A 6 17.51 32.25 -13.79
C LEU A 6 16.23 32.02 -14.60
N LEU A 7 16.07 30.82 -15.15
CA LEU A 7 14.76 30.22 -15.40
C LEU A 7 14.77 28.91 -14.62
N LEU A 8 14.61 29.03 -13.29
CA LEU A 8 14.06 27.92 -12.52
C LEU A 8 12.57 27.88 -12.89
N LEU A 9 12.25 27.26 -14.02
CA LEU A 9 11.00 26.52 -14.09
C LEU A 9 11.17 25.41 -13.05
N THR A 10 10.65 25.65 -11.85
CA THR A 10 10.20 24.56 -11.01
C THR A 10 9.16 23.83 -11.84
N LEU A 11 9.59 22.78 -12.53
CA LEU A 11 8.77 21.60 -12.77
C LEU A 11 8.29 21.19 -11.38
N VAL A 12 7.16 21.75 -10.97
CA VAL A 12 6.26 21.08 -10.06
C VAL A 12 5.77 19.91 -10.90
N THR A 13 6.57 18.84 -10.94
CA THR A 13 6.03 17.52 -11.20
C THR A 13 4.83 17.39 -10.28
N ALA A 14 3.70 16.95 -10.80
CA ALA A 14 2.54 16.62 -9.99
C ALA A 14 3.01 15.59 -8.96
N SER A 15 3.42 16.10 -7.80
CA SER A 15 3.93 15.30 -6.72
C SER A 15 2.74 14.51 -6.21
N SER A 16 2.86 13.19 -6.21
CA SER A 16 1.95 12.27 -5.53
C SER A 16 1.60 12.88 -4.17
N ILE A 17 0.39 13.39 -4.03
CA ILE A 17 -0.05 14.03 -2.80
C ILE A 17 -0.27 12.86 -1.85
N ALA A 18 0.61 12.66 -0.87
CA ALA A 18 0.37 11.65 0.15
C ALA A 18 -0.87 12.09 0.96
N TRP A 19 -1.95 11.33 0.86
CA TRP A 19 -3.16 11.56 1.62
C TRP A 19 -3.05 10.76 2.92
N GLU A 20 -3.08 11.45 4.05
CA GLU A 20 -3.19 10.77 5.35
C GLU A 20 -4.65 10.34 5.56
N THR A 21 -4.89 9.32 6.39
CA THR A 21 -6.25 8.83 6.67
C THR A 21 -6.69 9.03 8.12
N ASP A 22 -8.00 9.21 8.33
CA ASP A 22 -8.60 9.30 9.67
C ASP A 22 -9.31 8.00 10.08
N ASN A 23 -8.53 7.07 10.63
CA ASN A 23 -9.02 5.77 11.11
C ASN A 23 -9.79 5.83 12.45
N PHE A 24 -10.10 7.02 12.99
CA PHE A 24 -10.68 7.18 14.32
C PHE A 24 -12.09 7.76 14.32
N THR A 25 -12.34 8.82 13.55
CA THR A 25 -13.61 9.58 13.59
C THR A 25 -14.82 8.69 13.37
N SER A 26 -14.79 7.90 12.30
CA SER A 26 -15.91 7.02 11.93
C SER A 26 -15.67 5.57 12.28
N ARG A 27 -14.58 5.24 12.97
CA ARG A 27 -14.16 3.86 13.29
C ARG A 27 -15.29 2.96 13.77
N ARG A 28 -16.08 3.43 14.73
CA ARG A 28 -17.18 2.63 15.32
C ARG A 28 -18.32 2.37 14.35
N LYS A 29 -18.55 3.28 13.41
CA LYS A 29 -19.55 3.10 12.35
C LYS A 29 -19.03 2.09 11.34
N ILE A 30 -17.77 2.25 10.90
CA ILE A 30 -17.09 1.36 9.96
C ILE A 30 -17.04 -0.09 10.48
N LEU A 31 -16.70 -0.29 11.76
CA LEU A 31 -16.69 -1.62 12.38
C LEU A 31 -18.09 -2.25 12.50
N LYS A 32 -19.16 -1.44 12.42
CA LYS A 32 -20.56 -1.86 12.43
C LYS A 32 -21.19 -1.90 11.04
N ALA A 33 -20.40 -1.69 9.97
CA ALA A 33 -20.88 -1.84 8.60
C ALA A 33 -21.58 -3.19 8.42
N SER A 34 -22.67 -3.22 7.64
CA SER A 34 -23.36 -4.46 7.31
C SER A 34 -22.46 -5.38 6.48
N GLU A 35 -22.71 -6.69 6.51
CA GLU A 35 -21.99 -7.63 5.64
C GLU A 35 -22.18 -7.30 4.15
N GLU A 36 -23.36 -6.78 3.78
CA GLU A 36 -23.62 -6.27 2.43
C GLU A 36 -22.68 -5.14 2.04
N GLU A 37 -22.47 -4.15 2.90
CA GLU A 37 -21.56 -3.03 2.64
C GLU A 37 -20.10 -3.51 2.55
N LYS A 38 -19.68 -4.38 3.47
CA LYS A 38 -18.33 -4.95 3.44
C LYS A 38 -18.06 -5.72 2.15
N ASN A 39 -19.03 -6.54 1.73
CA ASN A 39 -18.95 -7.29 0.48
C ASN A 39 -18.98 -6.36 -0.73
N SER A 40 -19.81 -5.32 -0.73
CA SER A 40 -19.85 -4.35 -1.82
C SER A 40 -18.51 -3.65 -2.01
N ASN A 41 -17.88 -3.17 -0.93
CA ASN A 41 -16.55 -2.55 -1.01
C ASN A 41 -15.51 -3.54 -1.55
N LEU A 42 -15.51 -4.78 -1.04
CA LEU A 42 -14.59 -5.82 -1.49
C LEU A 42 -14.78 -6.15 -2.97
N PHE A 43 -16.02 -6.31 -3.42
CA PHE A 43 -16.34 -6.72 -4.78
C PHE A 43 -16.01 -5.63 -5.79
N ASN A 44 -16.41 -4.39 -5.53
CA ASN A 44 -16.11 -3.26 -6.41
C ASN A 44 -14.60 -3.09 -6.62
N LEU A 45 -13.82 -3.15 -5.53
CA LEU A 45 -12.37 -2.99 -5.61
C LEU A 45 -11.69 -4.20 -6.26
N ASN A 46 -12.19 -5.41 -6.03
CA ASN A 46 -11.68 -6.61 -6.71
C ASN A 46 -12.00 -6.59 -8.21
N ASP A 47 -13.22 -6.19 -8.59
CA ASP A 47 -13.66 -6.11 -9.98
C ASP A 47 -12.80 -5.10 -10.75
N GLU A 48 -12.55 -3.92 -10.18
CA GLU A 48 -11.73 -2.90 -10.84
C GLU A 48 -10.26 -3.33 -10.96
N MET A 49 -9.70 -3.95 -9.91
CA MET A 49 -8.34 -4.51 -9.97
C MET A 49 -8.21 -5.56 -11.07
N ASN A 50 -9.10 -6.56 -11.09
CA ASN A 50 -9.06 -7.65 -12.08
C ASN A 50 -9.28 -7.16 -13.50
N LYS A 51 -10.24 -6.24 -13.70
CA LYS A 51 -10.52 -5.62 -14.99
C LYS A 51 -9.28 -4.91 -15.54
N LYS A 52 -8.64 -4.05 -14.75
CA LYS A 52 -7.42 -3.34 -15.17
C LYS A 52 -6.23 -4.28 -15.43
N MET A 53 -6.04 -5.28 -14.57
CA MET A 53 -4.99 -6.29 -14.79
C MET A 53 -5.20 -7.07 -16.09
N LEU A 54 -6.45 -7.47 -16.41
CA LEU A 54 -6.75 -8.15 -17.67
C LEU A 54 -6.53 -7.26 -18.88
N GLN A 55 -6.94 -5.99 -18.82
CA GLN A 55 -6.66 -5.01 -19.88
C GLN A 55 -5.16 -4.87 -20.16
N VAL A 56 -4.33 -4.84 -19.11
CA VAL A 56 -2.87 -4.81 -19.27
C VAL A 56 -2.36 -6.09 -19.90
N ILE A 57 -2.82 -7.27 -19.46
CA ILE A 57 -2.38 -8.55 -20.02
C ILE A 57 -2.73 -8.64 -21.50
N GLU A 58 -3.94 -8.23 -21.89
CA GLU A 58 -4.38 -8.19 -23.28
C GLU A 58 -3.50 -7.26 -24.12
N GLY A 59 -3.30 -6.01 -23.68
CA GLY A 59 -2.46 -5.06 -24.41
C GLY A 59 -1.00 -5.49 -24.50
N VAL A 60 -0.42 -6.01 -23.42
CA VAL A 60 0.95 -6.54 -23.41
C VAL A 60 1.11 -7.70 -24.39
N ASN A 61 0.12 -8.60 -24.44
CA ASN A 61 0.13 -9.77 -25.33
C ASN A 61 0.02 -9.44 -26.81
N ASP A 62 -0.35 -8.20 -27.16
CA ASP A 62 -0.34 -7.70 -28.53
C ASP A 62 1.01 -7.07 -28.88
N ASP A 63 1.73 -6.52 -27.89
CA ASP A 63 2.93 -5.70 -28.11
C ASP A 63 4.27 -6.42 -27.85
N TYR A 64 4.38 -7.38 -26.90
CA TYR A 64 5.65 -8.07 -26.63
C TYR A 64 5.54 -9.46 -25.96
N ASP A 65 6.68 -10.16 -25.93
CA ASP A 65 6.85 -11.54 -25.43
C ASP A 65 7.15 -11.58 -23.92
N CYS A 66 6.39 -12.37 -23.15
CA CYS A 66 6.62 -12.54 -21.71
C CYS A 66 8.02 -13.10 -21.35
N GLN A 67 8.72 -13.76 -22.29
CA GLN A 67 10.12 -14.18 -22.14
C GLN A 67 11.10 -13.00 -22.12
N GLU A 68 10.76 -11.86 -22.75
CA GLU A 68 11.56 -10.64 -22.66
C GLU A 68 11.63 -10.14 -21.23
N ASP A 69 10.52 -10.14 -20.51
CA ASP A 69 10.46 -9.77 -19.09
C ASP A 69 11.33 -10.69 -18.24
N MET A 70 11.26 -12.01 -18.49
CA MET A 70 12.14 -12.97 -17.81
C MET A 70 13.62 -12.69 -18.07
N ALA A 71 13.97 -12.22 -19.28
CA ALA A 71 15.33 -11.82 -19.62
C ALA A 71 15.73 -10.48 -18.98
N ARG A 72 14.79 -9.53 -18.81
CA ARG A 72 15.00 -8.26 -18.11
C ARG A 72 15.32 -8.49 -16.65
N ILE A 73 14.54 -9.34 -15.97
CA ILE A 73 14.76 -9.73 -14.57
C ILE A 73 16.17 -10.27 -14.36
N LYS A 74 16.64 -11.19 -15.23
CA LYS A 74 17.99 -11.76 -15.14
C LYS A 74 19.10 -10.72 -15.27
N LYS A 75 18.81 -9.54 -15.81
CA LYS A 75 19.72 -8.41 -15.96
C LYS A 75 19.51 -7.34 -14.88
N GLY A 76 18.74 -7.63 -13.83
CA GLY A 76 18.39 -6.66 -12.79
C GLY A 76 17.52 -5.51 -13.31
N LYS A 77 16.67 -5.77 -14.32
CA LYS A 77 15.75 -4.79 -14.89
C LYS A 77 14.31 -5.19 -14.63
N VAL A 78 13.50 -4.20 -14.32
CA VAL A 78 12.07 -4.36 -14.04
C VAL A 78 11.31 -4.89 -15.28
N PRO A 79 10.48 -5.94 -15.14
CA PRO A 79 9.54 -6.38 -16.17
C PRO A 79 8.65 -5.24 -16.65
N ARG A 80 8.41 -5.15 -17.95
CA ARG A 80 7.45 -4.18 -18.51
C ARG A 80 6.05 -4.43 -17.97
N ILE A 81 5.65 -5.69 -17.77
CA ILE A 81 4.32 -6.02 -17.22
C ILE A 81 4.10 -5.39 -15.85
N TYR A 82 5.13 -5.23 -15.02
CA TYR A 82 4.99 -4.58 -13.71
C TYR A 82 4.74 -3.10 -13.86
N SER A 83 5.54 -2.40 -14.68
CA SER A 83 5.33 -0.99 -14.97
C SER A 83 3.95 -0.72 -15.57
N HIS A 84 3.45 -1.58 -16.47
CA HIS A 84 2.12 -1.39 -17.03
C HIS A 84 0.99 -1.65 -16.04
N ILE A 85 1.15 -2.61 -15.13
CA ILE A 85 0.20 -2.84 -14.03
C ILE A 85 0.17 -1.61 -13.13
N ASP A 86 1.34 -1.09 -12.77
CA ASP A 86 1.50 0.13 -11.98
C ASP A 86 0.87 1.35 -12.68
N ASP A 87 1.17 1.57 -13.96
CA ASP A 87 0.64 2.71 -14.73
C ASP A 87 -0.90 2.75 -14.77
N VAL A 88 -1.59 1.60 -14.83
CA VAL A 88 -3.06 1.56 -14.95
C VAL A 88 -3.80 1.52 -13.62
N LEU A 89 -3.17 0.98 -12.57
CA LEU A 89 -3.76 0.81 -11.24
C LEU A 89 -3.31 1.90 -10.27
N GLY A 90 -2.08 2.35 -10.41
CA GLY A 90 -1.41 3.36 -9.62
C GLY A 90 -1.18 4.61 -10.46
N GLY A 91 0.09 4.95 -10.66
CA GLY A 91 0.56 6.03 -11.52
C GLY A 91 0.40 7.41 -10.86
N THR A 92 0.39 8.47 -11.66
CA THR A 92 0.39 9.86 -11.13
C THR A 92 -0.81 10.18 -10.24
N HIS A 93 -1.88 9.40 -10.26
CA HIS A 93 -3.13 9.66 -9.51
C HIS A 93 -3.56 8.49 -8.63
N ALA A 94 -2.75 7.42 -8.49
CA ALA A 94 -3.13 6.22 -7.75
C ALA A 94 -4.54 5.71 -8.15
N ALA A 95 -4.73 5.28 -9.40
CA ALA A 95 -6.06 5.10 -10.00
C ALA A 95 -7.04 4.22 -9.18
N ILE A 96 -6.55 3.22 -8.44
CA ILE A 96 -7.37 2.38 -7.58
C ILE A 96 -7.79 3.08 -6.27
N GLU A 97 -6.95 3.97 -5.75
CA GLU A 97 -7.27 4.87 -4.64
C GLU A 97 -8.34 5.87 -5.09
N GLU A 98 -8.12 6.56 -6.21
CA GLU A 98 -9.10 7.50 -6.80
C GLU A 98 -10.44 6.79 -7.05
N PHE A 99 -10.43 5.59 -7.62
CA PHE A 99 -11.65 4.79 -7.79
C PHE A 99 -12.38 4.54 -6.46
N ALA A 100 -11.66 4.23 -5.38
CA ALA A 100 -12.26 4.04 -4.07
C ALA A 100 -12.88 5.35 -3.54
N GLU A 101 -12.22 6.50 -3.76
CA GLU A 101 -12.70 7.83 -3.37
C GLU A 101 -13.94 8.27 -4.13
N GLU A 102 -14.01 7.99 -5.42
CA GLU A 102 -15.10 8.40 -6.32
C GLU A 102 -16.35 7.52 -6.22
N GLY A 103 -16.36 6.55 -5.31
CA GLY A 103 -17.54 5.75 -4.98
C GLY A 103 -17.36 4.24 -5.17
N GLY A 104 -16.15 3.79 -5.53
CA GLY A 104 -15.79 2.37 -5.51
C GLY A 104 -15.90 1.76 -4.11
N ALA A 105 -15.69 2.56 -3.07
CA ALA A 105 -15.91 2.17 -1.69
C ALA A 105 -16.82 3.17 -0.95
N LYS A 106 -17.58 2.66 0.03
CA LYS A 106 -18.35 3.52 0.94
C LYS A 106 -17.45 4.13 2.00
N LEU A 107 -16.95 5.33 1.71
CA LEU A 107 -16.17 6.13 2.66
C LEU A 107 -17.04 6.74 3.75
N TYR A 108 -16.46 6.83 4.94
CA TYR A 108 -17.08 7.49 6.08
C TYR A 108 -16.39 8.82 6.38
N ASP A 109 -17.15 9.73 7.02
CA ASP A 109 -16.66 11.05 7.41
C ASP A 109 -15.34 10.98 8.20
N HIS A 110 -14.46 11.92 7.92
CA HIS A 110 -13.24 12.21 8.67
C HIS A 110 -13.39 13.50 9.48
N SER A 111 -12.49 13.72 10.43
CA SER A 111 -12.39 14.96 11.20
C SER A 111 -10.99 15.52 11.16
N ARG A 112 -10.85 16.74 10.65
CA ARG A 112 -9.60 17.50 10.73
C ARG A 112 -9.36 18.11 12.12
N ALA A 113 -10.21 17.83 13.11
CA ALA A 113 -10.14 18.44 14.44
C ALA A 113 -8.86 18.08 15.23
N TRP A 114 -8.17 17.00 14.84
CA TRP A 114 -6.91 16.58 15.45
C TRP A 114 -5.66 17.12 14.73
N LEU A 115 -5.81 17.79 13.58
CA LEU A 115 -4.68 18.41 12.89
C LEU A 115 -4.27 19.71 13.60
N ALA A 116 -2.96 19.95 13.75
CA ALA A 116 -2.46 21.15 14.38
C ALA A 116 -2.67 22.39 13.48
N LYS A 117 -3.22 23.48 14.03
CA LYS A 117 -3.57 24.69 13.26
C LYS A 117 -2.38 25.36 12.55
N GLU A 118 -1.16 25.12 13.02
CA GLU A 118 0.05 25.77 12.52
C GLU A 118 0.81 24.97 11.45
N ASN A 119 0.45 23.70 11.24
CA ASN A 119 1.06 22.90 10.18
C ASN A 119 0.34 23.19 8.85
N ILE A 120 0.87 24.17 8.11
CA ILE A 120 0.36 24.59 6.80
C ILE A 120 0.36 23.45 5.77
N TYR A 121 1.23 22.45 5.95
CA TYR A 121 1.27 21.26 5.10
C TYR A 121 0.10 20.33 5.43
N SER A 122 -0.19 20.05 6.70
CA SER A 122 -1.40 19.30 7.10
C SER A 122 -2.73 19.97 6.70
N LYS A 123 -2.72 21.28 6.38
CA LYS A 123 -3.89 22.01 5.88
C LYS A 123 -4.10 21.91 4.37
N ASN A 124 -3.02 21.70 3.61
CA ASN A 124 -3.03 21.63 2.15
C ASN A 124 -2.99 20.19 1.62
N TYR A 125 -2.49 19.24 2.40
CA TYR A 125 -2.61 17.80 2.16
C TYR A 125 -3.98 17.32 2.66
N GLY A 126 -4.67 16.50 1.86
CA GLY A 126 -6.01 16.06 2.20
C GLY A 126 -5.97 14.94 3.24
N LEU A 127 -6.83 15.05 4.25
CA LEU A 127 -7.14 13.97 5.16
C LEU A 127 -8.33 13.20 4.59
N GLN A 128 -8.14 11.91 4.28
CA GLN A 128 -9.18 11.04 3.74
C GLN A 128 -10.05 10.43 4.83
N GLY A 129 -11.27 10.06 4.42
CA GLY A 129 -12.11 9.15 5.18
C GLY A 129 -11.54 7.75 5.18
N SER A 130 -12.06 6.91 6.07
CA SER A 130 -11.77 5.48 6.08
C SER A 130 -13.04 4.68 5.75
N PHE A 131 -12.84 3.45 5.31
CA PHE A 131 -13.92 2.51 4.99
C PHE A 131 -13.62 1.12 5.55
N ASN A 132 -14.56 0.19 5.36
CA ASN A 132 -14.37 -1.20 5.71
C ASN A 132 -13.93 -1.97 4.46
N LEU A 133 -12.76 -2.62 4.51
CA LEU A 133 -12.34 -3.59 3.51
C LEU A 133 -12.12 -4.94 4.19
N ASN A 134 -12.99 -5.91 3.88
CA ASN A 134 -12.92 -7.28 4.42
C ASN A 134 -12.80 -7.34 5.98
N GLY A 135 -13.50 -6.45 6.69
CA GLY A 135 -13.48 -6.39 8.15
C GLY A 135 -12.39 -5.49 8.77
N HIS A 136 -11.55 -4.87 7.94
CA HIS A 136 -10.47 -3.98 8.37
C HIS A 136 -10.84 -2.51 8.09
N VAL A 137 -10.45 -1.61 8.99
CA VAL A 137 -10.65 -0.16 8.83
C VAL A 137 -9.41 0.39 8.14
N ILE A 138 -9.53 0.87 6.91
CA ILE A 138 -8.41 1.41 6.14
C ILE A 138 -8.81 2.70 5.42
N GLY A 139 -7.83 3.51 5.04
CA GLY A 139 -8.00 4.61 4.10
C GLY A 139 -7.79 4.17 2.64
N PRO A 140 -8.34 4.92 1.66
CA PRO A 140 -8.07 4.72 0.24
C PRO A 140 -6.58 4.79 -0.13
N ASP A 141 -5.84 5.72 0.49
CA ASP A 141 -4.38 5.85 0.43
C ASP A 141 -3.63 4.51 0.52
N LYS A 142 -4.09 3.58 1.36
CA LYS A 142 -3.47 2.26 1.50
C LYS A 142 -3.51 1.43 0.21
N LEU A 143 -4.49 1.67 -0.66
CA LEU A 143 -4.58 1.03 -1.97
C LEU A 143 -3.52 1.59 -2.93
N GLY A 144 -3.29 2.91 -2.91
CA GLY A 144 -2.20 3.56 -3.65
C GLY A 144 -0.84 3.04 -3.18
N HIS A 145 -0.59 3.05 -1.88
CA HIS A 145 0.62 2.49 -1.27
C HIS A 145 0.88 1.03 -1.62
N PHE A 146 -0.17 0.21 -1.71
CA PHE A 146 -0.06 -1.17 -2.15
C PHE A 146 0.40 -1.31 -3.61
N VAL A 147 -0.08 -0.44 -4.50
CA VAL A 147 0.26 -0.48 -5.92
C VAL A 147 1.59 0.24 -6.19
N ASP A 148 1.65 1.55 -5.93
CA ASP A 148 2.77 2.42 -6.31
C ASP A 148 4.01 2.12 -5.44
N GLN A 149 3.92 2.30 -4.13
CA GLN A 149 5.07 2.06 -3.26
C GLN A 149 5.41 0.57 -3.17
N GLY A 150 4.41 -0.31 -3.31
CA GLY A 150 4.65 -1.75 -3.48
C GLY A 150 5.50 -2.07 -4.71
N PHE A 151 5.30 -1.35 -5.81
CA PHE A 151 6.10 -1.43 -7.02
C PHE A 151 7.52 -0.86 -6.79
N ASP A 152 7.65 0.32 -6.19
CA ASP A 152 8.95 0.93 -5.81
C ASP A 152 9.81 -0.07 -5.03
N LEU A 153 9.21 -0.76 -4.05
CA LEU A 153 9.91 -1.78 -3.26
C LEU A 153 10.38 -2.96 -4.10
N MET A 154 9.59 -3.36 -5.10
CA MET A 154 9.95 -4.44 -6.02
C MET A 154 11.06 -4.01 -6.98
N GLU A 155 11.06 -2.77 -7.44
CA GLU A 155 12.15 -2.21 -8.26
C GLU A 155 13.47 -2.29 -7.51
N VAL A 156 13.50 -1.82 -6.25
CA VAL A 156 14.67 -1.93 -5.37
C VAL A 156 15.09 -3.40 -5.20
N MET A 157 14.14 -4.33 -5.02
CA MET A 157 14.46 -5.75 -4.90
C MET A 157 15.09 -6.32 -6.17
N ILE A 158 14.62 -5.91 -7.35
CA ILE A 158 15.15 -6.37 -8.64
C ILE A 158 16.56 -5.81 -8.86
N GLU A 159 16.77 -4.51 -8.59
CA GLU A 159 18.05 -3.83 -8.77
C GLU A 159 19.14 -4.38 -7.84
N LYS A 160 18.79 -4.65 -6.58
CA LYS A 160 19.69 -5.23 -5.58
C LYS A 160 19.80 -6.76 -5.68
N GLY A 161 18.94 -7.37 -6.48
CA GLY A 161 18.83 -8.82 -6.68
C GLY A 161 17.73 -9.44 -5.84
N ILE A 162 16.95 -10.33 -6.46
CA ILE A 162 15.82 -11.05 -5.85
C ILE A 162 16.34 -12.12 -4.86
N ASN A 163 16.88 -11.64 -3.74
CA ASN A 163 17.48 -12.42 -2.68
C ASN A 163 17.23 -11.72 -1.32
N LYS A 164 17.87 -12.21 -0.27
CA LYS A 164 17.73 -11.66 1.09
C LYS A 164 18.25 -10.22 1.22
N GLU A 165 19.28 -9.85 0.49
CA GLU A 165 19.86 -8.49 0.51
C GLU A 165 18.90 -7.51 -0.16
N GLY A 166 18.37 -7.86 -1.34
CA GLY A 166 17.36 -7.05 -2.01
C GLY A 166 16.10 -6.88 -1.17
N PHE A 167 15.64 -7.93 -0.49
CA PHE A 167 14.52 -7.81 0.45
C PHE A 167 14.77 -6.79 1.55
N PHE A 168 15.93 -6.81 2.20
CA PHE A 168 16.21 -5.84 3.26
C PHE A 168 16.40 -4.42 2.72
N ALA A 169 16.96 -4.27 1.52
CA ALA A 169 17.03 -2.98 0.85
C ALA A 169 15.62 -2.42 0.57
N SER A 170 14.67 -3.24 0.12
CA SER A 170 13.26 -2.82 -0.03
C SER A 170 12.63 -2.41 1.31
N MET A 171 12.96 -3.09 2.41
CA MET A 171 12.43 -2.71 3.73
C MET A 171 13.04 -1.41 4.28
N GLU A 172 14.28 -1.10 3.90
CA GLU A 172 14.93 0.18 4.17
C GLU A 172 14.28 1.29 3.35
N GLU A 173 14.07 1.06 2.04
CA GLU A 173 13.35 1.99 1.16
C GLU A 173 11.96 2.32 1.71
N SER A 174 11.18 1.30 2.12
CA SER A 174 9.86 1.53 2.73
C SER A 174 9.89 2.45 3.95
N ASN A 175 10.98 2.42 4.72
CA ASN A 175 11.15 3.31 5.85
C ASN A 175 11.57 4.72 5.44
N ASP A 176 12.37 4.84 4.39
CA ASP A 176 12.88 6.09 3.89
C ASP A 176 11.79 6.89 3.17
N LEU A 177 10.90 6.24 2.43
CA LEU A 177 9.67 6.83 1.88
C LEU A 177 8.85 7.53 2.98
N GLU A 178 8.57 6.82 4.08
CA GLU A 178 7.84 7.33 5.24
C GLU A 178 8.59 8.37 6.08
N ASN A 179 9.93 8.33 6.07
CA ASN A 179 10.74 9.36 6.71
C ASN A 179 10.86 10.61 5.82
N GLY A 180 10.64 10.44 4.52
CA GLY A 180 10.77 11.42 3.47
C GLY A 180 9.41 12.02 3.10
N PHE A 181 9.18 12.10 1.78
CA PHE A 181 8.08 12.84 1.18
C PHE A 181 6.71 12.20 1.37
N TYR A 182 6.63 10.89 1.60
CA TYR A 182 5.35 10.20 1.80
C TYR A 182 4.88 10.23 3.27
N GLY A 183 5.71 10.68 4.20
CA GLY A 183 5.32 10.78 5.62
C GLY A 183 5.92 12.00 6.33
N ILE A 184 6.85 11.77 7.25
CA ILE A 184 7.25 12.78 8.26
C ILE A 184 7.69 14.11 7.65
N SER A 185 8.39 14.09 6.51
CA SER A 185 8.92 15.33 5.95
C SER A 185 7.84 16.18 5.25
N SER A 186 6.70 15.59 4.87
CA SER A 186 5.58 16.28 4.21
C SER A 186 4.40 16.51 5.16
N SER A 187 3.88 15.46 5.80
CA SER A 187 2.68 15.51 6.65
C SER A 187 3.01 15.68 8.13
N GLY A 188 4.22 15.27 8.54
CA GLY A 188 4.60 15.15 9.95
C GLY A 188 4.18 13.82 10.59
N VAL A 189 3.63 12.90 9.79
CA VAL A 189 3.17 11.58 10.22
C VAL A 189 4.02 10.51 9.54
N LYS A 190 4.39 9.47 10.28
CA LYS A 190 4.96 8.22 9.77
C LYS A 190 3.90 7.16 9.98
N SER A 191 3.30 6.71 8.90
CA SER A 191 2.27 5.70 8.94
C SER A 191 2.88 4.31 8.90
N TYR A 192 2.59 3.51 9.92
CA TYR A 192 2.89 2.09 9.85
C TYR A 192 1.82 1.33 9.06
N GLY A 193 0.64 1.93 8.82
CA GLY A 193 -0.35 1.41 7.90
C GLY A 193 0.16 1.43 6.46
N ASP A 194 0.81 2.52 6.05
CA ASP A 194 1.44 2.65 4.72
C ASP A 194 2.59 1.67 4.55
N MET A 195 3.49 1.57 5.54
CA MET A 195 4.56 0.56 5.49
C MET A 195 4.03 -0.88 5.37
N ALA A 196 2.87 -1.17 5.99
CA ALA A 196 2.22 -2.47 5.88
C ALA A 196 1.58 -2.69 4.51
N ALA A 197 0.98 -1.65 3.92
CA ALA A 197 0.48 -1.67 2.56
C ALA A 197 1.61 -1.85 1.54
N ASN A 198 2.70 -1.10 1.64
CA ASN A 198 3.91 -1.24 0.81
C ASN A 198 4.47 -2.67 0.88
N PHE A 199 4.59 -3.25 2.08
CA PHE A 199 5.04 -4.64 2.26
C PHE A 199 4.11 -5.66 1.58
N SER A 200 2.80 -5.42 1.65
CA SER A 200 1.80 -6.26 1.01
C SER A 200 1.84 -6.12 -0.51
N GLY A 201 2.09 -4.91 -1.01
CA GLY A 201 2.32 -4.58 -2.41
C GLY A 201 3.57 -5.26 -2.98
N LEU A 202 4.69 -5.20 -2.26
CA LEU A 202 5.89 -5.98 -2.59
C LEU A 202 5.59 -7.48 -2.70
N SER A 203 4.76 -8.00 -1.78
CA SER A 203 4.31 -9.39 -1.85
C SER A 203 3.45 -9.64 -3.09
N PHE A 204 2.56 -8.72 -3.47
CA PHE A 204 1.78 -8.80 -4.70
C PHE A 204 2.69 -8.87 -5.94
N TYR A 205 3.55 -7.88 -6.17
CA TYR A 205 4.45 -7.88 -7.32
C TYR A 205 5.39 -9.08 -7.35
N TYR A 206 5.91 -9.52 -6.21
CA TYR A 206 6.70 -10.75 -6.16
C TYR A 206 5.89 -11.98 -6.61
N ASN A 207 4.64 -12.12 -6.16
CA ASN A 207 3.80 -13.27 -6.51
C ASN A 207 3.17 -13.17 -7.90
N LEU A 208 3.28 -12.04 -8.62
CA LEU A 208 2.90 -12.00 -10.03
C LEU A 208 3.73 -13.00 -10.86
N LEU A 209 5.04 -13.08 -10.64
CA LEU A 209 5.95 -13.92 -11.46
C LEU A 209 6.80 -14.94 -10.68
N PHE A 210 7.09 -14.72 -9.39
CA PHE A 210 8.08 -15.52 -8.63
C PHE A 210 7.53 -16.33 -7.47
N GLY A 211 6.26 -16.10 -7.11
CA GLY A 211 5.59 -16.81 -6.01
C GLY A 211 5.64 -18.33 -6.18
N ALA A 212 5.37 -19.08 -5.12
CA ALA A 212 5.20 -20.54 -5.22
C ALA A 212 4.06 -20.91 -6.19
N ASN A 213 3.06 -20.03 -6.29
CA ASN A 213 1.97 -20.11 -7.25
C ASN A 213 1.82 -18.73 -7.93
N PRO A 214 2.60 -18.43 -8.98
CA PRO A 214 2.57 -17.14 -9.65
C PRO A 214 1.18 -16.83 -10.21
N GLN A 215 0.73 -15.58 -10.06
CA GLN A 215 -0.57 -15.16 -10.59
C GLN A 215 -0.57 -15.07 -12.12
N LEU A 216 0.58 -14.70 -12.71
CA LEU A 216 0.75 -14.65 -14.16
C LEU A 216 1.60 -15.83 -14.64
N LYS A 217 1.14 -16.47 -15.71
CA LYS A 217 1.87 -17.55 -16.38
C LYS A 217 2.28 -17.11 -17.78
N CYS A 218 3.56 -17.30 -18.09
CA CYS A 218 4.10 -17.12 -19.42
C CYS A 218 4.00 -18.44 -20.19
N ASP A 219 3.15 -18.50 -21.23
CA ASP A 219 3.06 -19.66 -22.10
C ASP A 219 4.31 -19.74 -22.99
N SER A 220 5.11 -20.79 -22.81
CA SER A 220 6.36 -20.99 -23.54
C SER A 220 6.23 -21.12 -25.07
N ARG A 221 5.05 -21.51 -25.58
CA ARG A 221 4.78 -21.70 -27.01
C ARG A 221 4.24 -20.43 -27.64
N THR A 222 3.23 -19.81 -27.02
CA THR A 222 2.57 -18.61 -27.55
C THR A 222 3.28 -17.33 -27.14
N LYS A 223 4.18 -17.40 -26.14
CA LYS A 223 4.93 -16.26 -25.61
C LYS A 223 4.05 -15.19 -24.95
N LYS A 224 2.83 -15.57 -24.57
CA LYS A 224 1.81 -14.69 -23.98
C LYS A 224 1.64 -14.94 -22.49
N TYR A 225 1.31 -13.88 -21.76
CA TYR A 225 0.83 -13.95 -20.40
C TYR A 225 -0.61 -14.47 -20.33
N THR A 226 -0.89 -15.21 -19.28
CA THR A 226 -2.24 -15.61 -18.86
C THR A 226 -2.39 -15.43 -17.36
N MET A 227 -3.60 -15.09 -16.90
CA MET A 227 -3.90 -14.93 -15.48
C MET A 227 -4.43 -16.25 -14.90
N ASP A 228 -3.66 -16.86 -13.99
CA ASP A 228 -3.97 -18.17 -13.40
C ASP A 228 -5.13 -18.11 -12.40
N TYR A 229 -5.24 -17.01 -11.67
CA TYR A 229 -6.33 -16.77 -10.72
C TYR A 229 -6.59 -15.28 -10.55
N ASP A 230 -7.82 -14.94 -10.15
CA ASP A 230 -8.25 -13.56 -9.98
C ASP A 230 -7.62 -12.95 -8.71
N PHE A 231 -7.32 -11.66 -8.77
CA PHE A 231 -6.93 -10.88 -7.60
C PHE A 231 -8.08 -10.81 -6.60
N ASP A 232 -7.73 -10.82 -5.31
CA ASP A 232 -8.67 -10.62 -4.22
C ASP A 232 -7.99 -9.83 -3.09
N TRP A 233 -8.49 -8.64 -2.77
CA TRP A 233 -7.99 -7.78 -1.69
C TRP A 233 -7.96 -8.51 -0.34
N SER A 234 -8.88 -9.46 -0.11
CA SER A 234 -8.93 -10.24 1.13
C SER A 234 -7.71 -11.15 1.35
N ASP A 235 -6.86 -11.34 0.32
CA ASP A 235 -5.59 -12.06 0.45
C ASP A 235 -4.44 -11.19 1.02
N TYR A 236 -4.60 -9.86 0.95
CA TYR A 236 -3.53 -8.89 1.23
C TYR A 236 -3.85 -7.98 2.40
N VAL A 237 -5.10 -7.50 2.49
CA VAL A 237 -5.52 -6.59 3.54
C VAL A 237 -5.62 -7.31 4.88
N ASP A 238 -5.06 -6.71 5.92
CA ASP A 238 -5.22 -7.16 7.29
C ASP A 238 -5.17 -6.00 8.30
N ASP A 239 -5.23 -6.32 9.60
CA ASP A 239 -5.22 -5.33 10.68
C ASP A 239 -3.91 -4.51 10.77
N SER A 240 -2.87 -4.83 10.01
CA SER A 240 -1.64 -4.03 9.95
C SER A 240 -1.80 -2.77 9.11
N TRP A 241 -2.78 -2.72 8.20
CA TRP A 241 -3.09 -1.53 7.40
C TRP A 241 -3.93 -0.51 8.18
N ASP A 242 -4.61 -0.97 9.23
CA ASP A 242 -5.48 -0.15 10.05
C ASP A 242 -4.67 0.71 11.02
N GLU A 243 -4.52 2.00 10.75
CA GLU A 243 -3.76 2.93 11.60
C GLU A 243 -4.35 3.14 13.00
N GLY A 244 -5.63 2.78 13.20
CA GLY A 244 -6.23 2.69 14.52
C GLY A 244 -5.70 1.52 15.33
N VAL A 245 -5.14 0.49 14.70
CA VAL A 245 -4.46 -0.66 15.32
C VAL A 245 -2.94 -0.50 15.22
N ASN A 246 -2.43 -0.18 14.03
CA ASN A 246 -1.03 -0.02 13.70
C ASN A 246 -0.60 1.47 13.74
N CYS A 247 -0.57 2.00 14.96
CA CYS A 247 -0.45 3.45 15.21
C CYS A 247 0.63 4.18 14.41
N SER A 248 0.23 5.28 13.77
CA SER A 248 1.14 6.25 13.17
C SER A 248 1.96 7.00 14.23
N PHE A 249 3.14 7.48 13.82
CA PHE A 249 4.09 8.18 14.68
C PHE A 249 4.34 9.59 14.16
N PHE A 250 4.68 10.49 15.07
CA PHE A 250 4.84 11.93 14.77
C PHE A 250 6.31 12.36 14.92
N TYR A 251 7.21 11.42 14.63
CA TYR A 251 8.66 11.54 14.78
C TYR A 251 9.37 10.35 14.12
N LYS A 252 10.62 10.55 13.67
CA LYS A 252 11.41 9.50 13.00
C LYS A 252 11.75 8.37 13.97
N VAL A 253 11.64 7.14 13.52
CA VAL A 253 12.07 5.96 14.30
C VAL A 253 12.93 5.09 13.42
N ASP A 254 14.02 4.58 13.98
CA ASP A 254 14.84 3.56 13.32
C ASP A 254 13.98 2.35 12.93
N ASN A 255 14.14 1.91 11.69
CA ASN A 255 13.54 0.70 11.17
C ASN A 255 14.66 -0.29 10.78
N PRO A 256 14.57 -1.60 11.11
CA PRO A 256 13.51 -2.22 11.89
C PRO A 256 13.53 -1.78 13.35
N PHE A 257 12.37 -1.77 14.01
CA PHE A 257 12.32 -1.49 15.44
C PHE A 257 13.07 -2.57 16.25
N THR A 258 14.10 -2.17 16.98
CA THR A 258 14.95 -3.10 17.77
C THR A 258 14.66 -3.09 19.28
N GLY A 259 13.66 -2.32 19.73
CA GLY A 259 13.38 -2.12 21.15
C GLY A 259 14.35 -1.16 21.87
N ARG A 260 15.47 -0.81 21.23
CA ARG A 260 16.38 0.24 21.68
C ARG A 260 16.08 1.50 20.90
N THR A 261 15.26 2.40 21.45
CA THR A 261 15.17 3.76 20.89
C THR A 261 16.43 4.51 21.29
N SER A 262 17.33 4.77 20.35
CA SER A 262 18.33 5.83 20.50
C SER A 262 17.59 7.12 20.89
N ARG A 263 18.19 7.95 21.76
CA ARG A 263 17.71 9.32 21.97
C ARG A 263 17.90 10.08 20.67
N PHE A 264 16.92 10.03 19.78
CA PHE A 264 16.91 10.88 18.61
C PHE A 264 16.46 12.27 19.04
N ASN A 265 17.25 13.28 18.66
CA ASN A 265 16.83 14.67 18.69
C ASN A 265 15.74 14.83 17.64
N ILE A 266 14.49 14.62 18.03
CA ILE A 266 13.35 14.80 17.14
C ILE A 266 12.53 15.94 17.71
N LYS A 267 12.23 16.92 16.84
CA LYS A 267 11.14 17.84 17.08
C LYS A 267 9.87 17.00 17.04
N LYS A 268 9.37 16.64 18.23
CA LYS A 268 7.99 16.16 18.39
C LYS A 268 7.09 17.16 17.66
N THR A 269 6.27 16.68 16.74
CA THR A 269 5.28 17.53 16.09
C THR A 269 4.05 17.65 16.99
N ASP A 270 3.30 18.75 16.87
CA ASP A 270 2.14 19.01 17.73
C ASP A 270 0.97 18.05 17.43
N GLU A 271 0.96 17.43 16.25
CA GLU A 271 -0.08 16.50 15.77
C GLU A 271 -0.29 15.32 16.72
N GLY A 272 0.79 14.77 17.29
CA GLY A 272 0.67 13.65 18.23
C GLY A 272 -0.09 14.03 19.51
N ASP A 273 0.16 15.22 20.05
CA ASP A 273 -0.56 15.71 21.24
C ASP A 273 -1.99 16.10 20.91
N HIS A 274 -2.23 16.63 19.72
CA HIS A 274 -3.57 16.97 19.24
C HIS A 274 -4.41 15.71 19.00
N LEU A 275 -3.85 14.68 18.36
CA LEU A 275 -4.50 13.38 18.18
C LEU A 275 -4.82 12.77 19.54
N GLN A 276 -3.88 12.76 20.50
CA GLN A 276 -4.16 12.21 21.83
C GLN A 276 -5.33 12.94 22.52
N LYS A 277 -5.36 14.29 22.49
CA LYS A 277 -6.47 15.08 23.03
C LYS A 277 -7.79 14.81 22.31
N TYR A 278 -7.76 14.71 20.99
CA TYR A 278 -8.92 14.37 20.18
C TYR A 278 -9.51 13.01 20.58
N LEU A 279 -8.68 11.98 20.66
CA LEU A 279 -9.10 10.62 21.05
C LEU A 279 -9.68 10.56 22.47
N GLN A 280 -9.14 11.35 23.40
CA GLN A 280 -9.68 11.49 24.76
C GLN A 280 -11.05 12.18 24.79
N GLY A 281 -11.31 13.09 23.84
CA GLY A 281 -12.59 13.81 23.70
C GLY A 281 -13.72 12.99 23.09
N LEU A 282 -13.41 11.88 22.41
CA LEU A 282 -14.43 10.97 21.86
C LEU A 282 -15.26 10.32 22.98
N ARG A 283 -16.50 9.92 22.68
CA ARG A 283 -17.41 9.30 23.65
C ARG A 283 -17.90 7.92 23.18
N PRO A 284 -17.50 6.81 23.82
CA PRO A 284 -16.41 6.71 24.80
C PRO A 284 -15.04 7.16 24.25
N PRO A 285 -14.05 7.45 25.12
CA PRO A 285 -12.69 7.75 24.68
C PRO A 285 -12.07 6.61 23.85
N MET A 286 -11.13 6.94 22.98
CA MET A 286 -10.34 5.97 22.22
C MET A 286 -8.85 6.12 22.54
N ALA A 287 -8.07 5.13 22.12
CA ALA A 287 -6.62 5.14 22.18
C ALA A 287 -6.07 4.43 20.95
N CYS A 288 -4.77 4.58 20.70
CA CYS A 288 -4.07 3.73 19.76
C CYS A 288 -3.09 2.78 20.51
N PRO A 289 -3.00 1.47 20.20
CA PRO A 289 -3.95 0.73 19.37
C PRO A 289 -5.34 0.75 20.01
N SER A 290 -6.35 0.87 19.17
CA SER A 290 -7.77 0.86 19.54
C SER A 290 -8.24 -0.56 19.87
N GLU A 291 -7.58 -1.57 19.29
CA GLU A 291 -7.86 -2.99 19.49
C GLU A 291 -6.56 -3.76 19.80
N LEU A 292 -6.24 -3.90 21.08
CA LEU A 292 -4.96 -4.49 21.52
C LEU A 292 -4.77 -5.94 21.05
N ASN A 293 -5.85 -6.72 20.96
CA ASN A 293 -5.79 -8.11 20.48
C ASN A 293 -5.36 -8.19 19.01
N LYS A 294 -5.85 -7.28 18.15
CA LYS A 294 -5.45 -7.18 16.75
C LYS A 294 -3.98 -6.78 16.62
N CYS A 295 -3.56 -5.78 17.38
CA CYS A 295 -2.15 -5.39 17.48
C CYS A 295 -1.24 -6.58 17.90
N LYS A 296 -1.68 -7.40 18.87
CA LYS A 296 -0.96 -8.62 19.26
C LYS A 296 -0.85 -9.62 18.11
N THR A 297 -1.88 -9.77 17.28
CA THR A 297 -1.83 -10.64 16.10
C THR A 297 -0.85 -10.12 15.06
N VAL A 298 -0.93 -8.84 14.71
CA VAL A 298 -0.03 -8.17 13.75
C VAL A 298 1.43 -8.30 14.21
N SER A 299 1.73 -8.04 15.49
CA SER A 299 3.10 -8.13 16.03
C SER A 299 3.76 -9.51 15.93
N LYS A 300 2.96 -10.57 15.77
CA LYS A 300 3.46 -11.95 15.69
C LYS A 300 3.90 -12.33 14.28
N ARG A 301 3.59 -11.53 13.27
CA ARG A 301 3.99 -11.80 11.88
C ARG A 301 5.52 -11.82 11.76
N ASN A 302 6.02 -12.63 10.84
CA ASN A 302 7.44 -12.58 10.49
C ASN A 302 7.76 -11.19 9.96
N CYS A 303 8.91 -10.65 10.36
CA CYS A 303 9.36 -9.31 9.94
C CYS A 303 8.45 -8.14 10.37
N ALA A 304 7.52 -8.36 11.33
CA ALA A 304 6.65 -7.32 11.87
C ALA A 304 7.39 -6.05 12.33
N ASN A 305 8.63 -6.17 12.79
CA ASN A 305 9.44 -5.02 13.20
C ASN A 305 9.73 -4.00 12.08
N TYR A 306 9.44 -4.32 10.82
CA TYR A 306 9.60 -3.41 9.68
C TYR A 306 8.35 -2.59 9.36
N PHE A 307 7.15 -3.07 9.71
CA PHE A 307 5.89 -2.44 9.31
C PHE A 307 4.86 -2.36 10.46
N THR A 308 5.16 -2.88 11.64
CA THR A 308 4.32 -2.74 12.83
C THR A 308 4.87 -1.65 13.74
N SER A 309 3.99 -0.77 14.21
CA SER A 309 4.37 0.39 14.99
C SER A 309 5.08 0.00 16.29
N PRO A 310 6.13 0.74 16.68
CA PRO A 310 6.79 0.56 17.97
C PRO A 310 5.86 0.68 19.16
N GLN A 311 4.75 1.41 19.03
CA GLN A 311 3.73 1.53 20.07
C GLN A 311 2.95 0.23 20.23
N CYS A 312 2.57 -0.41 19.12
CA CYS A 312 1.96 -1.72 19.15
C CYS A 312 2.95 -2.76 19.73
N LEU A 313 4.17 -2.85 19.19
CA LEU A 313 5.20 -3.81 19.63
C LEU A 313 5.53 -3.70 21.12
N ARG A 314 5.67 -2.47 21.64
CA ARG A 314 5.93 -2.24 23.08
C ARG A 314 4.77 -2.65 23.97
N LYS A 315 3.52 -2.37 23.57
CA LYS A 315 2.33 -2.69 24.38
C LYS A 315 2.08 -4.19 24.51
N VAL A 316 2.46 -4.97 23.51
CA VAL A 316 2.27 -6.44 23.50
C VAL A 316 3.55 -7.22 23.82
N VAL A 317 4.63 -6.51 24.18
CA VAL A 317 5.95 -7.06 24.59
C VAL A 317 6.43 -8.14 23.62
N THR A 318 6.25 -7.91 22.32
CA THR A 318 6.62 -8.87 21.27
C THR A 318 7.71 -8.26 20.40
N TYR A 319 8.77 -9.04 20.19
CA TYR A 319 9.89 -8.67 19.34
C TYR A 319 10.24 -9.87 18.45
N ASN A 320 9.88 -9.77 17.18
CA ASN A 320 10.16 -10.83 16.22
C ASN A 320 11.35 -10.43 15.35
N LYS A 321 12.45 -11.19 15.47
CA LYS A 321 13.52 -11.10 14.48
C LYS A 321 12.97 -11.54 13.13
N CYS A 322 13.14 -10.70 12.11
CA CYS A 322 12.82 -11.06 10.74
C CYS A 322 13.70 -12.24 10.29
N ARG A 323 13.07 -13.38 10.01
CA ARG A 323 13.75 -14.58 9.52
C ARG A 323 13.42 -14.77 8.05
N VAL A 324 14.37 -14.45 7.19
CA VAL A 324 14.26 -14.66 5.75
C VAL A 324 14.97 -15.97 5.40
N ASN A 325 14.25 -17.08 5.52
CA ASN A 325 14.75 -18.41 5.14
C ASN A 325 14.69 -18.58 3.61
N SER A 326 13.61 -18.09 2.99
CA SER A 326 13.43 -17.94 1.55
C SER A 326 12.49 -16.76 1.27
N LEU A 327 12.64 -16.12 0.11
CA LEU A 327 11.73 -15.04 -0.28
C LEU A 327 10.29 -15.52 -0.44
N THR A 328 10.11 -16.69 -1.06
CA THR A 328 8.81 -17.34 -1.18
C THR A 328 8.10 -17.56 0.16
N SER A 329 8.85 -17.72 1.26
CA SER A 329 8.24 -17.89 2.59
C SER A 329 7.84 -16.56 3.25
N VAL A 330 8.63 -15.49 3.08
CA VAL A 330 8.37 -14.20 3.73
C VAL A 330 7.37 -13.34 2.95
N LEU A 331 7.39 -13.44 1.62
CA LEU A 331 6.45 -12.76 0.72
C LEU A 331 5.29 -13.68 0.33
N LYS A 332 5.03 -14.75 1.09
CA LYS A 332 3.95 -15.68 0.77
C LYS A 332 2.59 -14.98 0.94
N VAL A 333 1.79 -15.00 -0.12
CA VAL A 333 0.37 -14.64 -0.06
C VAL A 333 -0.44 -15.91 0.20
N THR A 334 -1.35 -15.87 1.18
CA THR A 334 -2.25 -16.99 1.48
C THR A 334 -3.64 -16.65 0.99
N ARG A 335 -4.09 -17.36 -0.05
CA ARG A 335 -5.40 -17.17 -0.67
C ARG A 335 -6.53 -17.41 0.34
N ASN A 336 -7.45 -16.47 0.46
CA ASN A 336 -8.66 -16.57 1.24
C ASN A 336 -9.69 -17.44 0.51
N THR A 337 -9.61 -18.75 0.74
CA THR A 337 -10.55 -19.72 0.16
C THR A 337 -12.01 -19.53 0.58
N ASN A 338 -12.25 -18.75 1.64
CA ASN A 338 -13.59 -18.41 2.13
C ASN A 338 -14.10 -17.06 1.60
N SER A 339 -13.35 -16.40 0.72
CA SER A 339 -13.80 -15.15 0.13
C SER A 339 -15.14 -15.35 -0.61
N PRO A 340 -16.15 -14.49 -0.36
CA PRO A 340 -17.42 -14.57 -1.06
C PRO A 340 -17.30 -14.07 -2.51
N TYR A 341 -16.16 -13.47 -2.89
CA TYR A 341 -15.92 -12.94 -4.21
C TYR A 341 -15.64 -14.05 -5.25
N LYS A 342 -16.23 -13.87 -6.43
CA LYS A 342 -15.98 -14.65 -7.65
C LYS A 342 -16.01 -13.69 -8.83
N TYR A 343 -14.88 -13.51 -9.51
CA TYR A 343 -14.82 -12.64 -10.66
C TYR A 343 -15.54 -13.27 -11.86
N ASN A 344 -16.41 -12.51 -12.52
CA ASN A 344 -17.09 -12.97 -13.72
C ASN A 344 -16.36 -12.48 -14.98
N ARG A 345 -15.41 -13.29 -15.46
CA ARG A 345 -14.61 -12.99 -16.67
C ARG A 345 -15.45 -12.86 -17.95
N ASP A 346 -16.66 -13.41 -18.00
CA ASP A 346 -17.49 -13.39 -19.21
C ASP A 346 -18.19 -12.04 -19.43
N GLN A 347 -18.38 -11.23 -18.38
CA GLN A 347 -19.03 -9.92 -18.48
C GLN A 347 -18.06 -8.78 -18.87
N SER A 348 -16.76 -8.94 -18.64
CA SER A 348 -15.75 -7.93 -19.01
C SER A 348 -15.52 -7.83 -20.53
N ASN A 349 -15.84 -8.88 -21.29
CA ASN A 349 -15.70 -8.93 -22.75
C ASN A 349 -16.85 -8.23 -23.52
N GLY A 350 -17.84 -7.67 -22.82
CA GLY A 350 -18.99 -6.98 -23.42
C GLY A 350 -18.78 -5.49 -23.73
N GLY A 351 -17.66 -4.90 -23.31
CA GLY A 351 -17.28 -3.54 -23.68
C GLY A 351 -16.63 -3.54 -25.07
N SER A 352 -17.16 -2.74 -26.00
CA SER A 352 -16.66 -2.59 -27.36
C SER A 352 -15.13 -2.49 -27.41
N HIS A 353 -14.49 -3.36 -28.20
CA HIS A 353 -13.10 -3.26 -28.61
C HIS A 353 -12.85 -1.92 -29.34
N GLU A 354 -12.62 -0.84 -28.60
CA GLU A 354 -11.78 0.24 -29.10
C GLU A 354 -10.34 -0.15 -28.81
N SER A 355 -9.70 -0.80 -29.79
CA SER A 355 -8.26 -1.06 -29.81
C SER A 355 -7.49 0.25 -30.00
N ASN A 356 -7.58 1.16 -29.03
CA ASN A 356 -6.59 2.20 -28.90
C ASN A 356 -5.45 1.57 -28.13
N SER A 357 -4.35 1.29 -28.83
CA SER A 357 -3.07 0.87 -28.25
C SER A 357 -2.81 1.70 -26.98
N LEU A 358 -3.04 1.08 -25.81
CA LEU A 358 -2.90 1.68 -24.49
C LEU A 358 -1.49 2.25 -24.28
N PHE A 359 -0.51 1.82 -25.09
CA PHE A 359 0.90 2.11 -24.93
C PHE A 359 1.51 3.01 -26.02
N ASN A 360 0.69 3.72 -26.81
CA ASN A 360 1.20 4.75 -27.73
C ASN A 360 1.44 6.08 -27.00
N LYS A 361 2.54 6.16 -26.24
CA LYS A 361 3.14 7.43 -25.78
C LYS A 361 4.66 7.38 -25.85
#